data_AF-A0AAV1QJ50-F1
#
_entry.id   AF-A0AAV1QJ50-F1
#
_cell.length_a   1.000
_cell.length_b   1.000
_cell.length_c   1.000
_cell.angle_alpha   90.00
_cell.angle_beta   90.00
_cell.angle_gamma   90.00
#
_symmetry.space_group_name_H-M   'P 1'
#
loop_
_entity.id
_entity.type
_entity.pdbx_description
1 polymer ?
#
loop_
_entity_poly.entity_id
_entity_poly.type
_entity_poly.pdbx_seq_one_letter_code
_entity_poly.pdbx_strand_id
1 'polypeptide(L)'
;MERGKAALVFPRFKGCHTYDKIALELEHIHSSYGISHKITQTVTDNGSNFVKAFKMYQPIEEEDSEDDEEVVIFTDISDVLPHSGEAAAAANATLPPHQRCASHTLNLISCTDVDKWLLSKPQIKAVYRSATTKCTGLLNKASQSIVAAETTSSQKS
;
A
#
# COMPACT_ATOMS: atom_id res chain seq x y z
N MET A 1 15.42 -13.82 21.61
CA MET A 1 14.49 -14.18 20.50
C MET A 1 15.20 -13.92 19.19
N GLU A 2 15.04 -14.82 18.23
CA GLU A 2 15.54 -14.66 16.86
C GLU A 2 14.39 -14.21 15.94
N ARG A 3 14.67 -13.33 14.97
CA ARG A 3 13.65 -12.77 14.07
C ARG A 3 13.39 -13.71 12.90
N GLY A 4 12.20 -14.30 12.83
CA GLY A 4 11.74 -15.08 11.67
C GLY A 4 11.05 -14.23 10.59
N LYS A 5 10.97 -14.79 9.37
CA LYS A 5 10.12 -14.29 8.27
C LYS A 5 9.51 -15.49 7.55
N ALA A 6 8.22 -15.41 7.22
CA ALA A 6 7.53 -16.42 6.43
C ALA A 6 6.50 -15.73 5.51
N ALA A 7 6.35 -16.24 4.30
CA ALA A 7 5.25 -15.84 3.43
C ALA A 7 4.00 -16.62 3.80
N LEU A 8 2.89 -15.92 4.02
CA LEU A 8 1.63 -16.54 4.43
C LEU A 8 0.78 -16.97 3.23
N VAL A 9 0.49 -16.01 2.34
CA VAL A 9 -0.38 -16.19 1.18
C VAL A 9 -0.08 -15.13 0.10
N PHE A 10 -0.34 -15.46 -1.16
CA PHE A 10 -0.27 -14.54 -2.30
C PHE A 10 -1.59 -14.58 -3.10
N PRO A 11 -2.68 -14.03 -2.55
CA PRO A 11 -3.98 -14.12 -3.18
C PRO A 11 -4.03 -13.19 -4.39
N ARG A 12 -4.67 -13.66 -5.47
CA ARG A 12 -4.96 -12.81 -6.62
C ARG A 12 -6.22 -12.00 -6.33
N PHE A 13 -6.05 -10.71 -6.06
CA PHE A 13 -7.17 -9.79 -5.89
C PHE A 13 -7.81 -9.48 -7.25
N LYS A 14 -9.04 -9.96 -7.48
CA LYS A 14 -9.78 -9.77 -8.73
C LYS A 14 -10.67 -8.52 -8.67
N GLY A 15 -10.86 -7.85 -9.81
CA GLY A 15 -11.74 -6.68 -9.92
C GLY A 15 -11.17 -5.42 -9.26
N CYS A 16 -12.05 -4.51 -8.84
CA CYS A 16 -11.65 -3.25 -8.20
C CYS A 16 -11.16 -3.48 -6.76
N HIS A 17 -10.02 -2.88 -6.42
CA HIS A 17 -9.37 -3.00 -5.11
C HIS A 17 -9.80 -1.84 -4.20
N THR A 18 -11.09 -1.75 -3.92
CA THR A 18 -11.64 -0.71 -3.04
C THR A 18 -11.31 -0.99 -1.58
N TYR A 19 -11.28 0.06 -0.75
CA TYR A 19 -10.83 -0.01 0.65
C TYR A 19 -11.63 -1.02 1.51
N ASP A 20 -12.93 -1.12 1.29
CA ASP A 20 -13.85 -2.10 1.91
C ASP A 20 -13.47 -3.54 1.56
N LYS A 21 -13.20 -3.82 0.28
CA LYS A 21 -12.80 -5.16 -0.16
C LYS A 21 -11.41 -5.54 0.34
N ILE A 22 -10.49 -4.57 0.41
CA ILE A 22 -9.17 -4.78 1.01
C ILE A 22 -9.31 -5.19 2.47
N ALA A 23 -10.13 -4.49 3.25
CA ALA A 23 -10.34 -4.81 4.65
C ALA A 23 -10.95 -6.21 4.85
N LEU A 24 -11.96 -6.56 4.05
CA LEU A 24 -12.58 -7.89 4.07
C LEU A 24 -11.59 -9.01 3.72
N GLU A 25 -10.75 -8.80 2.70
CA GLU A 25 -9.76 -9.80 2.29
C GLU A 25 -8.68 -9.99 3.36
N LEU A 26 -8.19 -8.90 3.96
CA LEU A 26 -7.23 -8.97 5.06
C LEU A 26 -7.80 -9.72 6.27
N GLU A 27 -9.03 -9.40 6.67
CA GLU A 27 -9.70 -10.09 7.77
C GLU A 27 -9.91 -11.58 7.46
N HIS A 28 -10.30 -11.91 6.22
CA HIS A 28 -10.43 -13.30 5.78
C HIS A 28 -9.09 -14.05 5.87
N ILE A 29 -7.98 -13.43 5.46
CA ILE A 29 -6.64 -14.02 5.57
C ILE A 29 -6.26 -14.21 7.05
N HIS A 30 -6.48 -13.21 7.90
CA HIS A 30 -6.16 -13.32 9.32
C HIS A 30 -6.91 -14.46 10.00
N SER A 31 -8.21 -14.56 9.72
CA SER A 31 -9.10 -15.57 10.27
C SER A 31 -8.80 -16.97 9.71
N SER A 32 -8.56 -17.11 8.40
CA SER A 32 -8.27 -18.42 7.77
C SER A 32 -6.97 -19.06 8.25
N TYR A 33 -5.97 -18.25 8.62
CA TYR A 33 -4.71 -18.73 9.19
C TYR A 33 -4.70 -18.75 10.74
N GLY A 34 -5.80 -18.35 11.39
CA GLY A 34 -5.91 -18.34 12.86
C GLY A 34 -4.92 -17.39 13.53
N ILE A 35 -4.60 -16.27 12.88
CA ILE A 35 -3.61 -15.29 13.35
C ILE A 35 -4.22 -13.95 13.76
N SER A 36 -5.55 -13.76 13.67
CA SER A 36 -6.20 -12.47 13.95
C SER A 36 -5.77 -11.85 15.29
N HIS A 37 -5.68 -12.65 16.36
CA HIS A 37 -5.27 -12.19 17.71
C HIS A 37 -3.76 -12.14 17.94
N LYS A 38 -2.94 -12.47 16.93
CA LYS A 38 -1.47 -12.51 17.01
C LYS A 38 -0.81 -11.35 16.27
N ILE A 39 -1.56 -10.61 15.45
CA ILE A 39 -1.04 -9.51 14.66
C ILE A 39 -1.01 -8.26 15.52
N THR A 40 0.18 -7.74 15.76
CA THR A 40 0.37 -6.49 16.52
C THR A 40 0.38 -5.26 15.62
N GLN A 41 0.70 -5.44 14.34
CA GLN A 41 0.88 -4.33 13.41
C GLN A 41 0.84 -4.81 11.96
N THR A 42 0.29 -3.98 11.07
CA THR A 42 0.31 -4.21 9.63
C THR A 42 1.02 -3.07 8.90
N VAL A 43 1.95 -3.41 8.01
CA VAL A 43 2.72 -2.43 7.22
C VAL A 43 2.29 -2.51 5.76
N THR A 44 1.80 -1.39 5.20
CA THR A 44 1.50 -1.27 3.76
C THR A 44 2.09 0.01 3.18
N ASP A 45 2.09 0.15 1.86
CA ASP A 45 2.41 1.43 1.22
C ASP A 45 1.33 2.50 1.46
N ASN A 46 1.59 3.72 0.96
CA ASN A 46 0.66 4.85 1.07
C ASN A 46 -0.45 4.82 0.01
N GLY A 47 -0.76 3.65 -0.57
CA GLY A 47 -1.87 3.50 -1.50
C GLY A 47 -3.17 4.00 -0.86
N SER A 48 -3.90 4.87 -1.56
CA SER A 48 -5.06 5.57 -1.01
C SER A 48 -6.13 4.63 -0.45
N ASN A 49 -6.35 3.48 -1.10
CA ASN A 49 -7.30 2.48 -0.63
C ASN A 49 -6.81 1.72 0.60
N PHE A 50 -5.50 1.49 0.77
CA PHE A 50 -4.96 0.94 2.02
C PHE A 50 -5.12 1.94 3.15
N VAL A 51 -4.67 3.19 2.95
CA VAL A 51 -4.81 4.25 3.96
C VAL A 51 -6.27 4.40 4.39
N LYS A 52 -7.21 4.41 3.44
CA LYS A 52 -8.64 4.51 3.74
C LYS A 52 -9.19 3.26 4.44
N ALA A 53 -8.72 2.07 4.09
CA ALA A 53 -9.14 0.83 4.75
C ALA A 53 -8.75 0.84 6.22
N PHE A 54 -7.49 1.16 6.53
CA PHE A 54 -7.04 1.23 7.92
C PHE A 54 -7.68 2.40 8.68
N LYS A 55 -7.91 3.56 8.05
CA LYS A 55 -8.68 4.64 8.69
C LYS A 55 -10.13 4.24 9.04
N MET A 56 -10.78 3.38 8.25
CA MET A 56 -12.20 3.02 8.44
C MET A 56 -12.40 1.79 9.34
N TYR A 57 -11.49 0.82 9.28
CA TYR A 57 -11.66 -0.52 9.89
C TYR A 57 -10.69 -0.81 11.02
N GLN A 58 -9.74 0.09 11.33
CA GLN A 58 -8.97 0.00 12.56
C GLN A 58 -9.87 0.44 13.74
N PRO A 59 -9.89 -0.29 14.87
CA PRO A 59 -10.55 0.19 16.08
C PRO A 59 -10.02 1.57 16.43
N ILE A 60 -10.93 2.49 16.78
CA ILE A 60 -10.55 3.74 17.44
C ILE A 60 -10.06 3.33 18.82
N GLU A 61 -8.75 3.17 18.97
CA GLU A 61 -8.15 3.34 20.29
C GLU A 61 -8.38 4.83 20.61
N GLU A 62 -8.97 5.14 21.77
CA GLU A 62 -9.05 6.51 22.28
C GLU A 62 -7.62 7.02 22.61
N GLU A 63 -6.76 7.10 21.59
CA GLU A 63 -5.46 7.74 21.65
C GLU A 63 -5.61 9.11 20.96
N ASP A 64 -5.62 10.11 21.83
CA ASP A 64 -5.54 11.55 21.61
C ASP A 64 -4.41 11.87 20.62
N SER A 65 -4.71 11.79 19.31
CA SER A 65 -3.77 12.11 18.26
C SER A 65 -4.12 13.48 17.70
N GLU A 66 -3.51 14.51 18.29
CA GLU A 66 -3.50 15.89 17.80
C GLU A 66 -2.72 16.02 16.46
N ASP A 67 -3.12 15.31 15.40
CA ASP A 67 -2.68 15.64 14.02
C ASP A 67 -3.52 14.95 12.93
N ASP A 68 -4.65 15.56 12.57
CA ASP A 68 -5.10 15.71 11.19
C ASP A 68 -6.28 16.70 11.21
N GLU A 69 -6.38 17.55 10.19
CA GLU A 69 -7.50 18.49 9.98
C GLU A 69 -8.83 17.72 9.88
N GLU A 70 -9.44 17.42 11.03
CA GLU A 70 -10.68 16.68 11.11
C GLU A 70 -11.84 17.63 10.78
N VAL A 71 -12.33 17.55 9.55
CA VAL A 71 -13.63 18.14 9.22
C VAL A 71 -14.68 17.34 9.97
N VAL A 72 -15.11 17.86 11.12
CA VAL A 72 -16.20 17.30 11.92
C VAL A 72 -17.49 17.39 11.10
N ILE A 73 -17.89 16.29 10.46
CA ILE A 73 -19.18 16.19 9.79
C ILE A 73 -20.20 15.74 10.83
N PHE A 74 -21.03 16.67 11.31
CA PHE A 74 -22.19 16.35 12.13
C PHE A 74 -23.14 15.46 11.32
N THR A 75 -23.24 14.19 11.71
CA THR A 75 -24.17 13.23 11.12
C THR A 75 -25.20 12.85 12.18
N ASP A 76 -26.48 12.79 11.80
CA ASP A 76 -27.57 12.48 12.72
C ASP A 76 -27.43 11.03 13.22
N ILE A 77 -27.67 10.80 14.51
CA ILE A 77 -27.59 9.47 15.14
C ILE A 77 -28.51 8.45 14.45
N SER A 78 -29.60 8.93 13.83
CA SER A 78 -30.52 8.10 13.07
C SER A 78 -29.90 7.51 11.80
N ASP A 79 -28.87 8.14 11.22
CA ASP A 79 -28.15 7.65 10.03
C ASP A 79 -27.07 6.62 10.37
N VAL A 80 -26.67 6.56 11.65
CA VAL A 80 -25.67 5.62 12.20
C VAL A 80 -26.32 4.31 12.65
N LEU A 81 -27.64 4.30 12.85
CA LEU A 81 -28.37 3.08 13.16
C LEU A 81 -28.50 2.21 11.90
N PRO A 82 -28.00 0.96 11.88
CA PRO A 82 -28.05 0.13 10.69
C PRO A 82 -29.50 -0.24 10.35
N HIS A 83 -30.04 0.38 9.30
CA HIS A 83 -31.25 -0.11 8.65
C HIS A 83 -30.93 -1.47 8.01
N SER A 84 -31.61 -2.49 8.53
CA SER A 84 -31.46 -3.90 8.13
C SER A 84 -31.59 -4.05 6.61
N GLY A 85 -30.58 -4.63 5.97
CA GLY A 85 -30.70 -5.05 4.57
C GLY A 85 -29.44 -5.63 3.97
N GLU A 86 -28.39 -4.83 3.80
CA GLU A 86 -27.29 -5.21 2.88
C GLU A 86 -25.87 -4.85 3.38
N ALA A 87 -25.75 -4.13 4.51
CA ALA A 87 -24.47 -3.67 5.09
C ALA A 87 -23.82 -4.64 6.12
N ALA A 88 -24.38 -5.82 6.35
CA ALA A 88 -23.97 -6.70 7.45
C ALA A 88 -22.61 -7.41 7.25
N ALA A 89 -22.10 -7.52 6.03
CA ALA A 89 -20.82 -8.19 5.78
C ALA A 89 -19.59 -7.29 6.02
N ALA A 90 -19.69 -5.99 5.72
CA ALA A 90 -18.64 -5.02 5.98
C ALA A 90 -18.56 -4.62 7.47
N ALA A 91 -19.61 -4.88 8.24
CA ALA A 91 -19.67 -4.57 9.67
C ALA A 91 -18.72 -5.40 10.55
N ASN A 92 -18.08 -6.45 10.02
CA ASN A 92 -17.27 -7.39 10.80
C ASN A 92 -15.75 -7.29 10.55
N ALA A 93 -15.28 -6.45 9.62
CA ALA A 93 -13.86 -6.32 9.37
C ALA A 93 -13.21 -5.44 10.46
N THR A 94 -12.23 -5.97 11.18
CA THR A 94 -11.44 -5.21 12.15
C THR A 94 -9.97 -5.37 11.80
N LEU A 95 -9.31 -4.28 11.45
CA LEU A 95 -7.90 -4.30 11.05
C LEU A 95 -7.00 -3.95 12.24
N PRO A 96 -5.82 -4.60 12.36
CA PRO A 96 -4.82 -4.26 13.35
C PRO A 96 -4.17 -2.89 13.04
N PRO A 97 -3.42 -2.30 14.00
CA PRO A 97 -2.77 -1.01 13.82
C PRO A 97 -1.93 -0.91 12.55
N HIS A 98 -2.08 0.22 11.85
CA HIS A 98 -1.40 0.47 10.58
C HIS A 98 -0.09 1.22 10.72
N GLN A 99 0.92 0.78 9.98
CA GLN A 99 2.16 1.52 9.74
C GLN A 99 2.38 1.73 8.26
N ARG A 100 2.77 2.96 7.91
CA ARG A 100 3.18 3.29 6.55
C ARG A 100 4.55 2.71 6.25
N CYS A 101 4.71 2.15 5.05
CA CYS A 101 5.97 1.61 4.57
C CYS A 101 7.02 2.73 4.48
N ALA A 102 8.07 2.61 5.28
CA ALA A 102 9.19 3.55 5.27
C ALA A 102 9.85 3.65 3.88
N SER A 103 10.04 2.52 3.19
CA SER A 103 10.64 2.49 1.85
C SER A 103 9.81 3.26 0.81
N HIS A 104 8.48 3.15 0.87
CA HIS A 104 7.61 3.90 -0.03
C HIS A 104 7.70 5.41 0.26
N THR A 105 7.69 5.78 1.54
CA THR A 105 7.81 7.18 1.96
C THR A 105 9.15 7.79 1.54
N LEU A 106 10.26 7.08 1.77
CA LEU A 106 11.60 7.50 1.31
C LEU A 106 11.66 7.64 -0.21
N ASN A 107 11.03 6.72 -0.94
CA ASN A 107 10.96 6.80 -2.40
C ASN A 107 10.18 8.03 -2.87
N LEU A 108 9.06 8.36 -2.21
CA LEU A 108 8.25 9.53 -2.55
C LEU A 108 9.03 10.82 -2.32
N ILE A 109 9.70 10.96 -1.17
CA ILE A 109 10.54 12.13 -0.85
C ILE A 109 11.64 12.27 -1.90
N SER A 110 12.41 11.21 -2.12
CA SER A 110 13.53 11.20 -3.07
C SER A 110 13.09 11.57 -4.48
N CYS A 111 12.03 10.92 -4.99
CA CYS A 111 11.54 11.20 -6.34
C CYS A 111 11.02 12.64 -6.48
N THR A 112 10.31 13.15 -5.47
CA THR A 112 9.75 14.51 -5.50
C THR A 112 10.85 15.56 -5.53
N ASP A 113 11.87 15.41 -4.69
CA ASP A 113 13.00 16.35 -4.64
C ASP A 113 13.83 16.29 -5.93
N VAL A 114 14.08 15.09 -6.45
CA VAL A 114 14.77 14.91 -7.73
C VAL A 114 13.97 15.55 -8.86
N ASP A 115 12.66 15.35 -8.93
CA ASP A 115 11.82 15.95 -9.98
C ASP A 115 11.80 17.48 -9.88
N LYS A 116 11.68 18.02 -8.66
CA LYS A 116 11.75 19.47 -8.42
C LYS A 116 13.09 20.06 -8.86
N TRP A 117 14.19 19.39 -8.53
CA TRP A 117 15.52 19.78 -8.96
C TRP A 117 15.68 19.70 -10.48
N LEU A 118 15.19 18.64 -11.12
CA LEU A 118 15.23 18.49 -12.58
C LEU A 118 14.40 19.56 -13.29
N LEU A 119 13.27 19.99 -12.72
CA LEU A 119 12.49 21.11 -13.25
C LEU A 119 13.29 22.42 -13.27
N SER A 120 14.19 22.63 -12.31
CA SER A 120 15.09 23.79 -12.29
C SER A 120 16.26 23.71 -13.30
N LYS A 121 16.52 22.53 -13.89
CA LYS A 121 17.66 22.30 -14.81
C LYS A 121 17.24 21.54 -16.08
N PRO A 122 16.65 22.23 -17.09
CA PRO A 122 16.06 21.59 -18.27
C PRO A 122 17.03 20.72 -19.10
N GLN A 123 18.28 21.17 -19.26
CA GLN A 123 19.28 20.40 -20.01
C GLN A 123 19.67 19.09 -19.30
N ILE A 124 19.81 19.14 -17.97
CA ILE A 124 20.10 17.93 -17.17
C ILE A 124 18.88 17.01 -17.15
N LYS A 125 17.66 17.56 -17.09
CA LYS A 125 16.42 16.79 -17.19
C LYS A 125 16.34 15.95 -18.45
N ALA A 126 16.75 16.49 -19.60
CA ALA A 126 16.76 15.75 -20.86
C ALA A 126 17.74 14.55 -20.81
N VAL A 127 18.97 14.78 -20.33
CA VAL A 127 19.98 13.71 -20.19
C VAL A 127 19.53 12.64 -19.20
N TYR A 128 19.02 13.05 -18.03
CA TYR A 128 18.48 12.16 -17.01
C TYR A 128 17.36 11.27 -17.57
N ARG A 129 16.35 11.87 -18.21
CA ARG A 129 15.23 11.11 -18.79
C ARG A 129 15.69 10.15 -19.89
N SER A 130 16.64 10.55 -20.73
CA SER A 130 17.23 9.67 -21.75
C SER A 130 17.91 8.46 -21.13
N ALA A 131 18.75 8.67 -20.12
CA ALA A 131 19.45 7.60 -19.41
C ALA A 131 18.46 6.66 -18.69
N THR A 132 17.53 7.21 -17.91
CA THR A 132 16.52 6.43 -17.17
C THR A 132 15.65 5.61 -18.12
N THR A 133 15.23 6.17 -19.27
CA THR A 133 14.43 5.42 -20.27
C THR A 133 15.19 4.22 -20.82
N LYS A 134 16.49 4.38 -21.12
CA LYS A 134 17.34 3.27 -21.58
C LYS A 134 17.50 2.21 -20.49
N CYS A 135 17.76 2.61 -19.25
CA CYS A 135 17.87 1.70 -18.11
C CYS A 135 16.55 0.94 -17.87
N THR A 136 15.41 1.62 -17.84
CA THR A 136 14.09 0.99 -17.70
C THR A 136 13.81 0.03 -18.86
N GLY A 137 14.16 0.40 -20.10
CA GLY A 137 14.02 -0.48 -21.26
C GLY A 137 14.83 -1.76 -21.15
N LEU A 138 16.05 -1.69 -20.60
CA LEU A 138 16.89 -2.87 -20.33
C LEU A 138 16.32 -3.72 -19.19
N LEU A 139 15.91 -3.10 -18.09
CA LEU A 139 15.30 -3.78 -16.94
C LEU A 139 14.04 -4.54 -17.37
N ASN A 140 13.16 -3.90 -18.16
CA ASN A 140 11.94 -4.51 -18.66
C ASN A 140 12.20 -5.70 -19.60
N LYS A 141 13.32 -5.71 -20.32
CA LYS A 141 13.73 -6.87 -21.14
C LYS A 141 14.27 -7.98 -20.24
N ALA A 142 15.15 -7.65 -19.30
CA ALA A 142 15.73 -8.61 -18.37
C ALA A 142 14.67 -9.24 -17.45
N SER A 143 13.61 -8.51 -17.09
CA SER A 143 12.56 -9.00 -16.18
C SER A 143 11.56 -9.96 -16.82
N GLN A 144 11.61 -10.20 -18.14
CA GLN A 144 10.65 -11.05 -18.84
C GLN A 144 10.91 -12.55 -18.61
N SER A 145 12.18 -12.95 -18.49
CA SER A 145 12.56 -14.32 -18.16
C SER A 145 14.03 -14.38 -17.75
N ILE A 146 14.43 -15.48 -17.11
CA ILE A 146 15.83 -15.73 -16.75
C ILE A 146 16.71 -15.75 -18.01
N VAL A 147 16.24 -16.37 -19.10
CA VAL A 147 16.95 -16.42 -20.39
C VAL A 147 17.11 -15.02 -21.01
N ALA A 148 16.08 -14.17 -20.90
CA ALA A 148 16.15 -12.78 -21.34
C ALA A 148 17.14 -11.96 -20.50
N ALA A 149 17.23 -12.20 -19.19
CA ALA A 149 18.23 -11.58 -18.33
C ALA A 149 19.66 -11.98 -18.73
N GLU A 150 19.92 -13.26 -18.96
CA GLU A 150 21.24 -13.76 -19.35
C GLU A 150 21.70 -13.17 -20.69
N THR A 151 20.82 -13.15 -21.70
CA THR A 151 21.12 -12.58 -23.02
C THR A 151 21.44 -11.08 -22.96
N THR A 152 20.76 -10.32 -22.10
CA THR A 152 21.12 -8.90 -21.88
C THR A 152 22.47 -8.70 -21.19
N SER A 153 22.95 -9.71 -20.42
CA SER A 153 24.27 -9.67 -19.80
C SER A 153 25.40 -10.04 -20.79
N SER A 154 25.14 -10.97 -21.70
CA SER A 154 26.13 -11.50 -22.65
C SER A 154 26.45 -10.56 -23.82
N GLN A 155 25.57 -9.60 -24.15
CA GLN A 155 25.83 -8.59 -25.20
C GLN A 155 26.79 -7.46 -24.77
N LYS A 156 27.31 -7.50 -23.53
CA LYS A 156 28.16 -6.46 -22.95
C LYS A 156 29.63 -6.88 -22.77
N SER A 157 30.01 -8.07 -23.26
CA SER A 157 31.37 -8.62 -23.24
C SER A 157 32.04 -8.53 -24.61
#